data_AF-A0A937ISC4-F1
#
_entry.id   AF-A0A937ISC4-F1
#
_cell.length_a   1.000
_cell.length_b   1.000
_cell.length_c   1.000
_cell.angle_alpha   90.00
_cell.angle_beta   90.00
_cell.angle_gamma   90.00
#
_symmetry.space_group_name_H-M   'P 1'
#
loop_
_entity.id
_entity.type
_entity.pdbx_description
1 polymer ?
#
loop_
_entity_poly.entity_id
_entity_poly.type
_entity_poly.pdbx_seq_one_letter_code
_entity_poly.pdbx_strand_id
1 'polypeptide(L)'
;MRFWNYKSEQFYDLYVKIYDSNFPLDKKKVILKALFSGEYCLQRITSISKLCYEEYKKNNFKKVTKFKRANKKFLRHQFISFTVTLTELLEKKVPIKDFWKMIDENEKTHLITRGEKDKGEYSYINIPIEGGYFLNKTVGFEYSKKEELYLKYISNQRIRWKKMKLETTKKDPETD
;
A
#
# COMPACT_ATOMS: atom_id res chain seq x y z
N MET A 1 12.17 18.24 -2.54
CA MET A 1 12.22 17.90 -1.09
C MET A 1 11.11 16.89 -0.82
N ARG A 2 11.43 15.69 -0.32
CA ARG A 2 10.43 14.70 0.10
C ARG A 2 10.37 14.79 1.61
N PHE A 3 9.32 15.38 2.15
CA PHE A 3 9.12 15.44 3.60
C PHE A 3 8.72 14.05 4.06
N TRP A 4 9.65 13.36 4.71
CA TRP A 4 9.35 12.14 5.45
C TRP A 4 8.66 12.56 6.75
N ASN A 5 7.36 12.85 6.68
CA ASN A 5 6.55 13.15 7.87
C ASN A 5 6.11 11.87 8.58
N TYR A 6 6.94 10.80 8.51
CA TYR A 6 6.64 9.56 9.21
C TYR A 6 6.52 9.84 10.69
N LYS A 7 5.39 9.47 11.28
CA LYS A 7 5.13 9.69 12.70
C LYS A 7 5.15 11.17 13.12
N SER A 8 4.87 12.07 12.18
CA SER A 8 4.77 13.51 12.46
C SER A 8 3.67 13.77 13.50
N GLU A 9 4.04 14.47 14.56
CA GLU A 9 3.09 14.93 15.58
C GLU A 9 2.05 15.89 14.98
N GLN A 10 2.43 16.68 13.97
CA GLN A 10 1.55 17.64 13.32
C GLN A 10 0.36 16.96 12.61
N PHE A 11 0.58 15.81 11.98
CA PHE A 11 -0.51 15.01 11.41
C PHE A 11 -1.47 14.51 12.49
N TYR A 12 -0.93 14.12 13.64
CA TYR A 12 -1.73 13.69 14.78
C TYR A 12 -2.54 14.84 15.38
N ASP A 13 -1.92 16.01 15.57
CA ASP A 13 -2.58 17.21 16.08
C ASP A 13 -3.74 17.66 15.18
N LEU A 14 -3.54 17.62 13.86
CA LEU A 14 -4.60 17.89 12.90
C LEU A 14 -5.71 16.85 12.97
N TYR A 15 -5.36 15.56 13.08
CA TYR A 15 -6.33 14.49 13.31
C TYR A 15 -7.17 14.73 14.57
N VAL A 16 -6.55 15.06 15.70
CA VAL A 16 -7.25 15.33 16.97
C VAL A 16 -8.21 16.51 16.82
N LYS A 17 -7.77 17.61 16.20
CA LYS A 17 -8.64 18.77 15.93
C LYS A 17 -9.82 18.42 15.02
N ILE A 18 -9.58 17.62 13.98
CA ILE A 18 -10.65 17.15 13.08
C ILE A 18 -11.60 16.21 13.83
N TYR A 19 -11.08 15.31 14.65
CA TYR A 19 -11.87 14.42 15.49
C TYR A 19 -12.80 15.19 16.43
N ASP A 20 -12.28 16.19 17.14
CA ASP A 20 -13.03 17.00 18.13
C ASP A 20 -13.97 18.04 17.49
N SER A 21 -13.87 18.26 16.18
CA SER A 21 -14.74 19.22 15.47
C SER A 21 -16.19 18.73 15.37
N ASN A 22 -17.10 19.67 15.11
CA ASN A 22 -18.53 19.40 14.89
C ASN A 22 -18.87 18.95 13.45
N PHE A 23 -17.87 18.69 12.59
CA PHE A 23 -18.13 18.20 11.25
C PHE A 23 -18.78 16.81 11.26
N PRO A 24 -19.66 16.49 10.30
CA PRO A 24 -20.15 15.12 10.11
C PRO A 24 -19.00 14.15 9.82
N LEU A 25 -19.19 12.87 10.17
CA LEU A 25 -18.18 11.81 10.02
C LEU A 25 -17.60 11.75 8.59
N ASP A 26 -18.44 11.80 7.56
CA ASP A 26 -17.98 11.75 6.18
C ASP A 26 -17.15 12.97 5.78
N LYS A 27 -17.50 14.15 6.31
CA LYS A 27 -16.71 15.36 6.08
C LYS A 27 -15.33 15.25 6.74
N LYS A 28 -15.25 14.71 7.96
CA LYS A 28 -13.97 14.41 8.64
C LYS A 28 -13.12 13.45 7.82
N LYS A 29 -13.70 12.38 7.28
CA LYS A 29 -13.00 11.43 6.39
C LYS A 29 -12.44 12.11 5.14
N VAL A 30 -13.22 12.97 4.48
CA VAL A 30 -12.76 13.70 3.28
C VAL A 30 -11.58 14.61 3.60
N ILE A 31 -11.65 15.36 4.69
CA ILE A 31 -10.57 16.27 5.11
C ILE A 31 -9.29 15.46 5.42
N LEU A 32 -9.40 14.39 6.21
CA LEU A 32 -8.25 13.54 6.53
C LEU A 32 -7.68 12.85 5.28
N LYS A 33 -8.53 12.36 4.39
CA LYS A 33 -8.07 11.77 3.12
C LYS A 33 -7.29 12.77 2.27
N ALA A 34 -7.72 14.04 2.24
CA ALA A 34 -6.98 15.10 1.57
C ALA A 34 -5.64 15.39 2.26
N LEU A 35 -5.63 15.44 3.60
CA LEU A 35 -4.42 15.68 4.41
C LEU A 35 -3.33 14.62 4.15
N PHE A 36 -3.71 13.34 4.07
CA PHE A 36 -2.79 12.24 3.82
C PHE A 36 -2.51 11.98 2.33
N SER A 37 -3.07 12.79 1.43
CA SER A 37 -2.88 12.58 -0.01
C SER A 37 -1.42 12.75 -0.40
N GLY A 38 -0.86 11.72 -1.06
CA GLY A 38 0.54 11.72 -1.47
C GLY A 38 1.53 11.34 -0.36
N GLU A 39 1.05 11.09 0.86
CA GLU A 39 1.88 10.61 1.96
C GLU A 39 2.34 9.17 1.71
N TYR A 40 3.57 8.90 2.12
CA TYR A 40 4.24 7.64 1.81
C TYR A 40 3.71 6.46 2.64
N CYS A 41 3.09 6.74 3.80
CA CYS A 41 2.49 5.73 4.65
C CYS A 41 1.28 5.07 3.97
N LEU A 42 0.66 5.76 3.00
CA LEU A 42 -0.48 5.22 2.25
C LEU A 42 -0.04 4.27 1.15
N GLN A 43 -0.77 3.16 1.03
CA GLN A 43 -0.62 2.15 -0.02
C GLN A 43 0.80 1.60 -0.18
N ARG A 44 1.57 1.56 0.91
CA ARG A 44 2.97 1.15 0.90
C ARG A 44 3.09 -0.32 0.51
N ILE A 45 3.88 -0.60 -0.52
CA ILE A 45 4.15 -1.98 -0.93
C ILE A 45 5.03 -2.64 0.15
N THR A 46 4.45 -3.60 0.87
CA THR A 46 5.14 -4.38 1.91
C THR A 46 5.50 -5.79 1.43
N SER A 47 5.00 -6.20 0.26
CA SER A 47 5.23 -7.53 -0.30
C SER A 47 5.15 -7.52 -1.83
N ILE A 48 5.86 -8.46 -2.46
CA ILE A 48 5.75 -8.74 -3.89
C ILE A 48 5.39 -10.21 -4.10
N SER A 49 4.42 -10.48 -4.98
CA SER A 49 4.05 -11.84 -5.33
C SER A 49 5.09 -12.53 -6.21
N LYS A 50 5.03 -13.86 -6.23
CA LYS A 50 5.91 -14.70 -7.05
C LYS A 50 5.74 -14.38 -8.53
N LEU A 51 4.52 -14.27 -9.04
CA LEU A 51 4.35 -13.99 -10.47
C LEU A 51 4.78 -12.58 -10.85
N CYS A 52 4.57 -11.58 -9.99
CA CYS A 52 5.14 -10.24 -10.20
C CYS A 52 6.66 -10.29 -10.29
N TYR A 53 7.29 -10.96 -9.32
CA TYR A 53 8.73 -11.11 -9.28
C TYR A 53 9.30 -11.80 -10.52
N GLU A 54 8.69 -12.92 -10.95
CA GLU A 54 9.13 -13.63 -12.16
C GLU A 54 8.96 -12.79 -13.43
N GLU A 55 7.92 -11.96 -13.51
CA GLU A 55 7.76 -11.04 -14.65
C GLU A 55 8.85 -9.96 -14.66
N TYR A 56 9.27 -9.44 -13.50
CA TYR A 56 10.45 -8.56 -13.42
C TYR A 56 11.73 -9.28 -13.84
N LYS A 57 11.91 -10.53 -13.40
CA LYS A 57 13.09 -11.34 -13.71
C LYS A 57 13.27 -11.54 -15.22
N LYS A 58 12.18 -11.80 -15.97
CA LYS A 58 12.22 -11.91 -17.45
C LYS A 58 12.80 -10.68 -18.14
N ASN A 59 12.65 -9.50 -17.54
CA ASN A 59 13.15 -8.24 -18.07
C ASN A 59 14.45 -7.77 -17.36
N ASN A 60 15.23 -8.72 -16.81
CA ASN A 60 16.44 -8.43 -16.03
C ASN A 60 16.21 -7.40 -14.92
N PHE A 61 15.05 -7.51 -14.26
CA PHE A 61 14.58 -6.62 -13.19
C PHE A 61 14.52 -5.14 -13.58
N LYS A 62 14.45 -4.81 -14.88
CA LYS A 62 14.13 -3.45 -15.29
C LYS A 62 12.65 -3.18 -15.10
N LYS A 63 12.28 -1.90 -14.93
CA LYS A 63 10.89 -1.47 -14.82
C LYS A 63 10.06 -2.07 -15.96
N VAL A 64 9.04 -2.86 -15.62
CA VAL A 64 8.15 -3.44 -16.63
C VAL A 64 7.13 -2.38 -17.04
N THR A 65 7.41 -1.69 -18.15
CA THR A 65 6.48 -0.75 -18.80
C THR A 65 5.98 -1.37 -20.10
N LYS A 66 4.68 -1.25 -20.41
CA LYS A 66 4.24 -1.38 -21.80
C LYS A 66 4.55 -0.05 -22.49
N PHE A 67 4.85 -0.02 -23.79
CA PHE A 67 5.13 1.20 -24.57
C PHE A 67 4.36 2.43 -24.07
N LYS A 68 5.08 3.36 -23.42
CA LYS A 68 4.57 4.62 -22.83
C LYS A 68 3.39 4.49 -21.83
N ARG A 69 3.07 3.31 -21.29
CA ARG A 69 1.96 3.06 -20.35
C ARG A 69 2.35 2.11 -19.20
N ALA A 70 1.75 2.32 -18.02
CA ALA A 70 1.90 1.40 -16.88
C ALA A 70 1.44 -0.02 -17.25
N ASN A 71 2.18 -1.05 -16.81
CA ASN A 71 1.80 -2.45 -17.06
C ASN A 71 0.53 -2.80 -16.27
N LYS A 72 -0.61 -2.89 -16.96
CA LYS A 72 -1.92 -3.25 -16.36
C LYS A 72 -1.97 -4.66 -15.75
N LYS A 73 -0.94 -5.50 -15.96
CA LYS A 73 -0.86 -6.82 -15.32
C LYS A 73 -0.60 -6.72 -13.82
N PHE A 74 0.11 -5.69 -13.36
CA PHE A 74 0.43 -5.52 -11.95
C PHE A 74 -0.64 -4.69 -11.25
N LEU A 75 -0.90 -5.04 -10.01
CA LEU A 75 -1.92 -4.45 -9.16
C LEU A 75 -1.35 -4.22 -7.75
N ARG A 76 -1.72 -3.07 -7.18
CA ARG A 76 -1.61 -2.82 -5.74
C ARG A 76 -2.84 -3.40 -5.06
N HIS A 77 -2.68 -4.50 -4.35
CA HIS A 77 -3.74 -5.09 -3.56
C HIS A 77 -3.64 -4.59 -2.12
N GLN A 78 -4.46 -3.60 -1.79
CA GLN A 78 -4.77 -3.23 -0.41
C GLN A 78 -5.81 -4.18 0.14
N PHE A 79 -5.60 -4.61 1.38
CA PHE A 79 -6.57 -5.43 2.11
C PHE A 79 -7.65 -4.56 2.75
N ILE A 80 -7.24 -3.42 3.30
CA ILE A 80 -8.12 -2.43 3.92
C ILE A 80 -7.93 -1.12 3.16
N SER A 81 -9.04 -0.47 2.80
CA SER A 81 -8.97 0.85 2.16
C SER A 81 -8.69 1.93 3.21
N PHE A 82 -7.98 2.99 2.83
CA PHE A 82 -7.73 4.09 3.77
C PHE A 82 -9.03 4.72 4.32
N THR A 83 -10.13 4.69 3.55
CA THR A 83 -11.44 5.15 4.04
C THR A 83 -11.94 4.32 5.23
N VAL A 84 -11.72 3.00 5.22
CA VAL A 84 -12.06 2.11 6.33
C VAL A 84 -11.17 2.41 7.53
N THR A 85 -9.86 2.54 7.32
CA THR A 85 -8.91 2.98 8.36
C THR A 85 -9.34 4.30 9.01
N LEU A 86 -9.73 5.30 8.22
CA LEU A 86 -10.23 6.58 8.73
C LEU A 86 -11.54 6.44 9.51
N THR A 87 -12.40 5.48 9.14
CA THR A 87 -13.63 5.20 9.88
C THR A 87 -13.29 4.70 11.27
N GLU A 88 -12.42 3.68 11.38
CA GLU A 88 -11.96 3.14 12.65
C GLU A 88 -11.28 4.22 13.53
N LEU A 89 -10.44 5.09 12.94
CA LEU A 89 -9.79 6.19 13.64
C LEU A 89 -10.78 7.25 14.17
N LEU A 90 -11.91 7.44 13.50
CA LEU A 90 -12.91 8.45 13.85
C LEU A 90 -14.04 7.90 14.73
N GLU A 91 -14.22 6.58 14.78
CA GLU A 91 -15.13 5.92 15.73
C GLU A 91 -14.59 5.95 17.16
N LYS A 92 -13.28 5.87 17.32
CA LYS A 92 -12.61 5.90 18.63
C LYS A 92 -11.42 6.85 18.55
N LYS A 93 -11.38 7.89 19.39
CA LYS A 93 -10.23 8.79 19.47
C LYS A 93 -8.98 7.99 19.83
N VAL A 94 -8.09 7.79 18.86
CA VAL A 94 -6.91 6.93 19.03
C VAL A 94 -5.74 7.75 19.58
N PRO A 95 -4.97 7.24 20.56
CA PRO A 95 -3.74 7.90 21.01
C PRO A 95 -2.65 7.86 19.92
N ILE A 96 -1.71 8.80 19.93
CA ILE A 96 -0.67 8.94 18.88
C ILE A 96 0.12 7.66 18.61
N LYS A 97 0.41 6.88 19.66
CA LYS A 97 1.15 5.62 19.55
C LYS A 97 0.40 4.60 18.69
N ASP A 98 -0.91 4.52 18.86
CA ASP A 98 -1.75 3.55 18.15
C ASP A 98 -2.22 4.09 16.79
N PHE A 99 -2.34 5.42 16.67
CA PHE A 99 -2.71 6.09 15.41
C PHE A 99 -1.81 5.67 14.25
N TRP A 100 -0.48 5.82 14.41
CA TRP A 100 0.47 5.46 13.36
C TRP A 100 0.57 3.96 13.15
N LYS A 101 0.47 3.18 14.23
CA LYS A 101 0.48 1.72 14.16
C LYS A 101 -0.69 1.21 13.31
N MET A 102 -1.89 1.73 13.55
CA MET A 102 -3.09 1.32 12.83
C MET A 102 -3.02 1.68 11.35
N ILE A 103 -2.53 2.89 11.01
CA ILE A 103 -2.29 3.29 9.62
C ILE A 103 -1.24 2.36 8.98
N ASP A 104 -0.11 2.11 9.63
CA ASP A 104 0.97 1.25 9.11
C ASP A 104 0.50 -0.20 8.88
N GLU A 105 -0.39 -0.71 9.73
CA GLU A 105 -0.95 -2.06 9.64
C GLU A 105 -2.01 -2.18 8.54
N ASN A 106 -2.94 -1.23 8.46
CA ASN A 106 -4.05 -1.27 7.51
C ASN A 106 -3.62 -0.91 6.08
N GLU A 107 -2.61 -0.06 5.91
CA GLU A 107 -2.12 0.38 4.59
C GLU A 107 -1.13 -0.62 3.94
N LYS A 108 -0.92 -1.80 4.55
CA LYS A 108 -0.13 -2.88 3.96
C LYS A 108 -0.68 -3.25 2.59
N THR A 109 0.17 -3.11 1.58
CA THR A 109 -0.19 -3.36 0.19
C THR A 109 0.70 -4.42 -0.41
N HIS A 110 0.11 -5.39 -1.10
CA HIS A 110 0.86 -6.38 -1.86
C HIS A 110 0.91 -6.00 -3.34
N LEU A 111 2.09 -6.03 -3.94
CA LEU A 111 2.25 -5.92 -5.39
C LEU A 111 2.06 -7.30 -6.01
N ILE A 112 0.89 -7.51 -6.64
CA ILE A 112 0.48 -8.80 -7.21
C ILE A 112 0.09 -8.66 -8.68
N THR A 113 -0.10 -9.77 -9.38
CA THR A 113 -0.68 -9.75 -10.72
C THR A 113 -2.21 -9.80 -10.66
N ARG A 114 -2.89 -9.31 -11.70
CA ARG A 114 -4.35 -9.44 -11.81
C ARG A 114 -4.80 -10.91 -11.77
N GLY A 115 -4.10 -11.80 -12.46
CA GLY A 115 -4.40 -13.24 -12.42
C GLY A 115 -4.23 -13.88 -11.05
N GLU A 116 -3.31 -13.40 -10.20
CA GLU A 116 -3.21 -13.84 -8.80
C GLU A 116 -4.38 -13.35 -7.96
N LYS A 117 -4.83 -12.11 -8.20
CA LYS A 117 -6.04 -11.59 -7.53
C LYS A 117 -7.27 -12.42 -7.91
N ASP A 118 -7.46 -12.67 -9.21
CA ASP A 118 -8.65 -13.38 -9.72
C ASP A 118 -8.69 -14.83 -9.22
N LYS A 119 -7.53 -15.48 -9.05
CA LYS A 119 -7.42 -16.82 -8.45
C LYS A 119 -7.70 -16.84 -6.94
N GLY A 120 -7.63 -15.70 -6.26
CA GLY A 120 -7.81 -15.62 -4.82
C GLY A 120 -6.68 -16.23 -4.00
N GLU A 121 -5.57 -16.66 -4.60
CA GLU A 121 -4.41 -17.16 -3.86
C GLU A 121 -3.11 -16.88 -4.60
N TYR A 122 -2.04 -16.66 -3.83
CA TYR A 122 -0.71 -16.40 -4.37
C TYR A 122 0.40 -16.68 -3.37
N SER A 123 1.60 -16.83 -3.91
CA SER A 123 2.82 -16.88 -3.11
C SER A 123 3.52 -15.53 -3.12
N TYR A 124 4.15 -15.11 -2.02
CA TYR A 124 4.79 -13.81 -1.91
C TYR A 124 6.02 -13.82 -1.01
N ILE A 125 6.80 -12.75 -1.08
CA ILE A 125 7.81 -12.39 -0.09
C ILE A 125 7.58 -10.98 0.42
N ASN A 126 8.02 -10.74 1.66
CA ASN A 126 8.01 -9.41 2.23
C ASN A 126 9.11 -8.56 1.57
N ILE A 127 8.86 -7.26 1.47
CA ILE A 127 9.84 -6.25 1.11
C ILE A 127 10.17 -5.46 2.38
N PRO A 128 11.46 -5.24 2.71
CA PRO A 128 11.84 -4.47 3.89
C PRO A 128 11.40 -3.01 3.75
N ILE A 129 10.79 -2.49 4.82
CA ILE A 129 10.19 -1.16 4.85
C ILE A 129 11.27 -0.08 4.97
N GLU A 130 12.31 -0.36 5.78
CA GLU A 130 13.49 0.49 5.99
C GLU A 130 14.22 0.76 4.68
N GLY A 131 14.12 -0.21 3.77
CA GLY A 131 14.66 -0.12 2.44
C GLY A 131 13.94 0.90 1.57
N GLY A 132 12.80 1.48 1.97
CA GLY A 132 12.11 2.55 1.24
C GLY A 132 11.90 2.24 -0.24
N TYR A 133 11.40 1.05 -0.53
CA TYR A 133 11.17 0.54 -1.88
C TYR A 133 9.73 0.76 -2.32
N PHE A 134 9.51 0.90 -3.63
CA PHE A 134 8.19 0.97 -4.26
C PHE A 134 7.30 2.09 -3.67
N LEU A 135 7.91 3.24 -3.39
CA LEU A 135 7.25 4.40 -2.77
C LEU A 135 6.20 5.04 -3.69
N ASN A 136 5.28 5.82 -3.12
CA ASN A 136 4.11 6.35 -3.83
C ASN A 136 4.39 7.66 -4.60
N LYS A 137 3.59 7.92 -5.65
CA LYS A 137 3.07 9.25 -6.05
C LYS A 137 1.84 9.23 -7.00
N THR A 138 1.30 8.08 -7.42
CA THR A 138 -0.04 7.84 -8.05
C THR A 138 -0.13 6.36 -8.53
N VAL A 139 -1.14 5.98 -9.33
CA VAL A 139 -1.46 4.63 -9.88
C VAL A 139 -0.25 3.80 -10.36
N GLY A 140 0.89 4.44 -10.70
CA GLY A 140 2.20 3.80 -10.85
C GLY A 140 3.09 4.01 -9.62
N PHE A 141 3.52 2.94 -8.97
CA PHE A 141 4.58 2.99 -7.96
C PHE A 141 5.88 3.58 -8.52
N GLU A 142 6.66 4.19 -7.62
CA GLU A 142 8.01 4.59 -7.93
C GLU A 142 8.86 3.33 -8.06
N TYR A 143 9.27 3.08 -9.30
CA TYR A 143 10.24 2.05 -9.61
C TYR A 143 11.47 2.74 -10.16
N SER A 144 12.55 2.64 -9.40
CA SER A 144 13.81 3.27 -9.66
C SER A 144 14.91 2.20 -9.80
N LYS A 145 16.15 2.67 -9.97
CA LYS A 145 17.32 1.78 -9.94
C LYS A 145 17.45 1.03 -8.62
N LYS A 146 16.93 1.60 -7.53
CA LYS A 146 16.95 1.02 -6.19
C LYS A 146 16.14 -0.28 -6.12
N GLU A 147 14.92 -0.30 -6.67
CA GLU A 147 14.09 -1.51 -6.77
C GLU A 147 14.74 -2.55 -7.68
N GLU A 148 15.29 -2.15 -8.83
CA GLU A 148 16.02 -3.06 -9.72
C GLU A 148 17.17 -3.75 -8.99
N LEU A 149 18.01 -2.99 -8.26
CA LEU A 149 19.15 -3.52 -7.52
C LEU A 149 18.71 -4.46 -6.40
N TYR A 150 17.66 -4.10 -5.66
CA TYR A 150 17.10 -4.95 -4.61
C TYR A 150 16.58 -6.28 -5.18
N LEU A 151 15.81 -6.24 -6.27
CA LEU A 151 15.29 -7.45 -6.90
C LEU A 151 16.43 -8.34 -7.45
N LYS A 152 17.49 -7.75 -7.99
CA LYS A 152 18.71 -8.48 -8.38
C LYS A 152 19.41 -9.12 -7.20
N TYR A 153 19.57 -8.38 -6.10
CA TYR A 153 20.20 -8.89 -4.88
C TYR A 153 19.46 -10.12 -4.33
N ILE A 154 18.13 -10.05 -4.17
CA ILE A 154 17.35 -11.19 -3.68
C ILE A 154 17.32 -12.37 -4.68
N SER A 155 17.54 -12.11 -5.98
CA SER A 155 17.58 -13.17 -7.00
C SER A 155 18.78 -14.10 -6.86
N ASN A 156 19.85 -13.62 -6.21
CA ASN A 156 21.05 -14.39 -5.89
C ASN A 156 20.90 -15.20 -4.60
N GLN A 157 19.74 -15.14 -3.94
CA GLN A 157 19.46 -15.81 -2.69
C GLN A 157 18.36 -16.87 -2.85
N ARG A 158 18.34 -17.86 -1.95
CA ARG A 158 17.23 -18.81 -1.89
C ARG A 158 15.99 -18.12 -1.33
N ILE A 159 15.02 -17.86 -2.19
CA ILE A 159 13.75 -17.22 -1.82
C ILE A 159 12.82 -18.23 -1.14
N ARG A 160 12.39 -17.92 0.10
CA ARG A 160 11.36 -18.68 0.82
C ARG A 160 10.00 -18.01 0.63
N TRP A 161 9.17 -18.59 -0.22
CA TRP A 161 7.84 -18.08 -0.55
C TRP A 161 6.82 -18.35 0.56
N LYS A 162 6.12 -17.32 1.01
CA LYS A 162 4.93 -17.42 1.87
C LYS A 162 3.68 -17.61 1.02
N LYS A 163 2.63 -18.24 1.54
CA LYS A 163 1.34 -18.37 0.86
C LYS A 163 0.33 -17.37 1.42
N MET A 164 -0.52 -16.84 0.55
CA MET A 164 -1.67 -16.01 0.87
C MET A 164 -2.90 -16.60 0.20
N LYS A 165 -4.01 -16.67 0.93
CA LYS A 165 -5.35 -16.87 0.37
C LYS A 165 -6.14 -15.60 0.66
N LEU A 166 -6.71 -15.02 -0.38
CA LEU A 166 -7.64 -13.91 -0.28
C LEU A 166 -8.99 -14.47 0.12
N GLU A 167 -9.59 -13.88 1.15
CA GLU A 167 -10.97 -14.15 1.47
C GLU A 167 -11.83 -13.69 0.29
N THR A 168 -12.63 -14.60 -0.27
CA THR A 168 -13.71 -14.21 -1.17
C THR A 168 -14.74 -13.48 -0.33
N THR A 169 -14.68 -12.16 -0.28
CA THR A 169 -15.84 -11.36 0.12
C THR A 169 -16.98 -11.77 -0.80
N LYS A 170 -18.06 -12.32 -0.24
CA LYS A 170 -19.35 -12.41 -0.92
C LYS A 170 -19.60 -11.04 -1.54
N LYS A 171 -20.02 -11.01 -2.81
CA LYS A 171 -20.39 -9.77 -3.50
C LYS A 171 -21.24 -8.93 -2.54
N ASP A 172 -20.80 -7.71 -2.23
CA ASP A 172 -21.71 -6.71 -1.73
C ASP A 172 -22.80 -6.54 -2.80
N PRO A 173 -24.08 -6.81 -2.50
CA PRO A 173 -25.15 -6.45 -3.39
C PRO A 173 -25.34 -4.95 -3.23
N GLU A 174 -24.77 -4.15 -4.13
CA GLU A 174 -25.30 -2.86 -4.59
C GLU A 174 -24.22 -2.10 -5.37
N THR A 175 -24.42 -2.03 -6.69
CA THR A 175 -24.50 -0.80 -7.48
C THR A 175 -24.83 -1.21 -8.91
N ASP A 176 -26.12 -1.27 -9.22
CA ASP A 176 -26.63 -0.85 -10.54
C ASP A 176 -26.61 0.69 -10.58
#